data_AF-A0ABD5I2P2-F1
#
_entry.id   AF-A0ABD5I2P2-F1
#
_cell.length_a   1.000
_cell.length_b   1.000
_cell.length_c   1.000
_cell.angle_alpha   90.00
_cell.angle_beta   90.00
_cell.angle_gamma   90.00
#
_symmetry.space_group_name_H-M   'P 1'
#
loop_
_entity.id
_entity.type
_entity.pdbx_description
1 polymer ?
#
loop_
_entity_poly.entity_id
_entity_poly.type
_entity_poly.pdbx_seq_one_letter_code
_entity_poly.pdbx_strand_id
1 'polypeptide(L)'
;MPPVIDVEFYANKKDNPPKREDVVKELSVMIKMLEKHYGKKVILYATQEAYDLYIKDGYPKCDIWIRSVLTKTSLSDERNWTFWQYTNRGKLSGYNGKEKYIDLNVFYGNEEEFENYGMED
;
A
#
# COMPACT_ATOMS: atom_id res chain seq x y z
N MET A 1 -5.02 6.52 11.47
CA MET A 1 -4.37 5.93 10.28
C MET A 1 -3.19 6.80 9.83
N PRO A 2 -2.01 6.20 9.62
CA PRO A 2 -0.86 6.84 8.99
C PRO A 2 -1.08 7.22 7.52
N PRO A 3 -0.24 8.09 6.94
CA PRO A 3 -0.28 8.40 5.51
C PRO A 3 0.13 7.19 4.65
N VAL A 4 -0.50 7.06 3.47
CA VAL A 4 -0.25 6.00 2.49
C VAL A 4 0.32 6.60 1.21
N ILE A 5 1.33 5.95 0.64
CA ILE A 5 1.83 6.23 -0.70
C ILE A 5 1.40 5.10 -1.61
N ASP A 6 0.66 5.42 -2.67
CA ASP A 6 0.26 4.48 -3.71
C ASP A 6 1.36 4.37 -4.79
N VAL A 7 1.96 3.19 -4.91
CA VAL A 7 2.99 2.88 -5.90
C VAL A 7 2.45 1.83 -6.87
N GLU A 8 1.91 2.29 -7.99
CA GLU A 8 1.49 1.42 -9.09
C GLU A 8 1.79 1.99 -10.48
N PHE A 9 1.79 1.12 -11.48
CA PHE A 9 1.87 1.57 -12.86
C PHE A 9 0.55 2.19 -13.28
N TYR A 10 0.64 3.39 -13.86
CA TYR A 10 -0.49 4.09 -14.46
C TYR A 10 -0.13 4.55 -15.88
N ALA A 11 -1.17 4.81 -16.68
CA ALA A 11 -1.02 5.18 -18.09
C ALA A 11 -0.08 4.22 -18.85
N ASN A 12 0.91 4.74 -19.57
CA ASN A 12 1.89 3.98 -20.34
C ASN A 12 3.19 3.68 -19.57
N LYS A 13 3.24 3.91 -18.26
CA LYS A 13 4.49 3.75 -17.48
C LYS A 13 4.97 2.30 -17.41
N LYS A 14 4.08 1.33 -17.63
CA LYS A 14 4.47 -0.08 -17.72
C LYS A 14 5.22 -0.41 -19.02
N ASP A 15 4.99 0.34 -20.09
CA ASP A 15 5.66 0.11 -21.38
C ASP A 15 7.15 0.50 -21.32
N ASN A 16 7.49 1.46 -20.44
CA ASN A 16 8.87 1.85 -20.14
C ASN A 16 9.00 2.11 -18.63
N PRO A 17 9.17 1.04 -17.82
CA PRO A 17 9.24 1.15 -16.36
C PRO A 17 10.37 2.09 -15.92
N PRO A 18 10.10 3.04 -14.99
CA PRO A 18 11.16 3.82 -14.36
C PRO A 18 12.23 2.91 -13.76
N LYS A 19 13.48 3.39 -13.74
CA LYS A 19 14.52 2.65 -13.06
C LYS A 19 14.26 2.64 -11.56
N ARG A 20 14.57 1.52 -10.91
CA ARG A 20 14.43 1.36 -9.46
C ARG A 20 15.17 2.45 -8.69
N GLU A 21 16.37 2.85 -9.13
CA GLU A 21 17.17 3.91 -8.49
C GLU A 21 16.42 5.25 -8.42
N ASP A 22 15.74 5.63 -9.50
CA ASP A 22 15.00 6.89 -9.57
C ASP A 22 13.75 6.85 -8.68
N VAL A 23 13.02 5.73 -8.71
CA VAL A 23 11.86 5.53 -7.83
C VAL A 23 12.29 5.55 -6.37
N VAL A 24 13.39 4.86 -6.02
CA VAL A 24 13.85 4.78 -4.64
C VAL A 24 14.25 6.15 -4.10
N LYS A 25 14.93 6.95 -4.92
CA LYS A 25 15.32 8.31 -4.55
C LYS A 25 14.10 9.17 -4.19
N GLU A 26 13.13 9.28 -5.08
CA GLU A 26 11.99 10.17 -4.88
C GLU A 26 11.01 9.63 -3.81
N LEU A 27 10.78 8.31 -3.79
CA LEU A 27 9.94 7.67 -2.77
C LEU A 27 10.51 7.84 -1.37
N SER A 28 11.83 7.72 -1.19
CA SER A 28 12.50 7.94 0.10
C SER A 28 12.35 9.38 0.60
N VAL A 29 12.41 10.36 -0.31
CA VAL A 29 12.17 11.78 0.05
C VAL A 29 10.74 11.96 0.54
N MET A 30 9.76 11.41 -0.18
CA MET A 30 8.35 11.53 0.17
C MET A 30 8.04 10.85 1.52
N ILE A 31 8.56 9.64 1.75
CA ILE A 31 8.43 8.94 3.04
C ILE A 31 8.95 9.83 4.18
N LYS A 32 10.18 10.32 4.06
CA LYS A 32 10.80 11.16 5.10
C LYS A 32 9.98 12.42 5.38
N MET A 33 9.46 13.07 4.34
CA MET A 33 8.64 14.28 4.49
C MET A 33 7.31 13.99 5.18
N LEU A 34 6.63 12.91 4.80
CA LEU A 34 5.36 12.51 5.39
C LEU A 34 5.52 12.08 6.85
N GLU A 35 6.52 11.25 7.16
CA GLU A 35 6.79 10.84 8.55
C GLU A 35 7.13 12.03 9.43
N LYS A 36 7.95 12.97 8.93
CA LYS A 36 8.29 14.21 9.66
C LYS A 36 7.05 15.08 9.91
N HIS A 37 6.16 15.18 8.93
CA HIS A 37 4.99 16.06 9.02
C HIS A 37 3.88 15.47 9.90
N TYR A 38 3.60 14.18 9.75
CA TYR A 38 2.47 13.51 10.41
C TYR A 38 2.85 12.79 11.71
N GLY A 39 4.14 12.60 12.00
CA GLY A 39 4.60 11.86 13.18
C GLY A 39 4.30 10.36 13.13
N LYS A 40 3.88 9.83 11.97
CA LYS A 40 3.40 8.44 11.80
C LYS A 40 4.18 7.72 10.70
N LYS A 41 4.46 6.43 10.91
CA LYS A 41 5.14 5.57 9.93
C LYS A 41 4.33 5.47 8.63
N VAL A 42 4.97 5.71 7.50
CA VAL A 42 4.28 5.66 6.19
C VAL A 42 3.94 4.23 5.82
N ILE A 43 2.77 4.04 5.21
CA ILE A 43 2.33 2.79 4.57
C ILE A 43 2.62 2.90 3.06
N LEU A 44 3.17 1.84 2.48
CA LEU A 44 3.33 1.72 1.03
C LEU A 44 2.25 0.79 0.48
N TYR A 45 1.33 1.35 -0.29
CA TYR A 45 0.43 0.54 -1.12
C TYR A 45 1.11 0.18 -2.43
N ALA A 46 0.92 -1.04 -2.89
CA ALA A 46 1.40 -1.46 -4.21
C ALA A 46 0.58 -2.60 -4.83
N THR A 47 0.63 -2.65 -6.16
CA THR A 47 0.38 -3.89 -6.90
C THR A 47 1.56 -4.85 -6.77
N GLN A 48 1.35 -6.15 -6.97
CA GLN A 48 2.43 -7.14 -6.87
C GLN A 48 3.62 -6.82 -7.78
N GLU A 49 3.37 -6.38 -9.01
CA GLU A 49 4.42 -6.02 -9.97
C GLU A 49 5.24 -4.80 -9.51
N ALA A 50 4.58 -3.76 -9.01
CA ALA A 50 5.26 -2.58 -8.49
C ALA A 50 6.02 -2.88 -7.19
N TYR A 51 5.48 -3.76 -6.34
CA TYR A 51 6.16 -4.24 -5.15
C TYR A 51 7.47 -4.92 -5.51
N ASP A 52 7.43 -5.90 -6.41
CA ASP A 52 8.61 -6.67 -6.83
C ASP A 52 9.69 -5.79 -7.47
N LEU A 53 9.28 -4.80 -8.27
CA LEU A 53 10.21 -3.91 -8.96
C LEU A 53 10.82 -2.84 -8.04
N TYR A 54 10.03 -2.25 -7.14
CA TYR A 54 10.42 -1.01 -6.46
C TYR A 54 10.52 -1.09 -4.94
N ILE A 55 9.80 -2.01 -4.29
CA ILE A 55 9.64 -2.02 -2.83
C ILE A 55 10.35 -3.21 -2.18
N LYS A 56 10.30 -4.38 -2.81
CA LYS A 56 10.93 -5.63 -2.34
C LYS A 56 12.35 -5.39 -1.85
N ASP A 57 12.72 -5.99 -0.72
CA ASP A 57 14.05 -5.88 -0.11
C ASP A 57 14.43 -4.43 0.33
N GLY A 58 13.47 -3.50 0.31
CA GLY A 58 13.63 -2.09 0.71
C GLY A 58 12.57 -1.65 1.72
N TYR A 59 12.70 -0.43 2.25
CA TYR A 59 11.73 0.19 3.16
C TYR A 59 11.28 -0.69 4.34
N PRO A 60 12.21 -1.24 5.16
CA PRO A 60 11.86 -2.12 6.27
C PRO A 60 11.06 -1.43 7.39
N LYS A 61 11.03 -0.09 7.40
CA LYS A 61 10.28 0.71 8.37
C LYS A 61 8.85 1.04 7.92
N CYS A 62 8.54 0.85 6.64
CA CYS A 62 7.21 1.09 6.11
C CYS A 62 6.38 -0.19 6.16
N ASP A 63 5.14 -0.04 6.60
CA ASP A 63 4.13 -1.09 6.51
C ASP A 63 3.66 -1.25 5.06
N ILE A 64 3.23 -2.46 4.69
CA ILE A 64 2.85 -2.79 3.31
C ILE A 64 1.34 -3.00 3.21
N TRP A 65 0.73 -2.30 2.26
CA TRP A 65 -0.64 -2.52 1.81
C TRP A 65 -0.62 -3.13 0.40
N ILE A 66 -0.82 -4.44 0.30
CA ILE A 66 -0.66 -5.14 -0.97
C ILE A 66 -2.01 -5.37 -1.67
N ARG A 67 -2.07 -5.11 -2.98
CA ARG A 67 -3.18 -5.54 -3.83
C ARG A 67 -3.00 -6.97 -4.32
N SER A 68 -3.92 -7.85 -3.93
CA SER A 68 -4.01 -9.22 -4.44
C SER A 68 -5.48 -9.64 -4.55
N VAL A 69 -6.08 -9.43 -5.73
CA VAL A 69 -7.54 -9.63 -5.93
C VAL A 69 -7.92 -11.00 -6.50
N LEU A 70 -6.93 -11.79 -6.95
CA LEU A 70 -7.16 -13.11 -7.57
C LEU A 70 -6.69 -14.27 -6.69
N THR A 71 -5.72 -14.04 -5.82
CA THR A 71 -5.03 -15.06 -5.03
C THR A 71 -4.90 -14.65 -3.58
N LYS A 72 -4.60 -15.62 -2.70
CA LYS A 72 -4.12 -15.30 -1.36
C LYS A 72 -2.83 -14.47 -1.46
N THR A 73 -2.70 -13.50 -0.57
CA THR A 73 -1.58 -12.57 -0.58
C THR A 73 -0.33 -13.18 0.08
N SER A 74 0.79 -13.13 -0.63
CA SER A 74 2.14 -13.33 -0.09
C SER A 74 3.11 -12.38 -0.79
N LEU A 75 4.03 -11.78 -0.03
CA LEU A 75 5.06 -10.91 -0.57
C LEU A 75 6.27 -11.74 -1.03
N SER A 76 6.93 -11.35 -2.13
CA SER A 76 7.99 -12.14 -2.78
C SER A 76 9.31 -12.18 -2.01
N ASP A 77 9.44 -11.39 -0.95
CA ASP A 77 10.52 -11.39 0.04
C ASP A 77 10.06 -11.88 1.43
N GLU A 78 8.92 -12.60 1.49
CA GLU A 78 8.37 -13.22 2.69
C GLU A 78 8.02 -12.24 3.83
N ARG A 79 7.97 -10.93 3.54
CA ARG A 79 7.51 -9.92 4.49
C ARG A 79 6.03 -10.10 4.81
N ASN A 80 5.66 -9.72 6.03
CA ASN A 80 4.26 -9.56 6.40
C ASN A 80 3.67 -8.31 5.75
N TRP A 81 2.43 -8.41 5.29
CA TRP A 81 1.61 -7.27 4.91
C TRP A 81 0.79 -6.80 6.11
N THR A 82 0.43 -5.52 6.13
CA THR A 82 -0.41 -4.90 7.17
C THR A 82 -1.84 -4.72 6.69
N PHE A 83 -2.00 -4.38 5.40
CA PHE A 83 -3.29 -4.31 4.73
C PHE A 83 -3.29 -5.13 3.45
N TRP A 84 -4.45 -5.67 3.11
CA TRP A 84 -4.66 -6.43 1.89
C TRP A 84 -5.89 -5.91 1.15
N GLN A 85 -5.70 -5.39 -0.07
CA GLN A 85 -6.79 -5.13 -1.00
C GLN A 85 -7.17 -6.43 -1.72
N TYR A 86 -8.30 -7.01 -1.31
CA TYR A 86 -8.74 -8.33 -1.76
C TYR A 86 -9.77 -8.28 -2.89
N THR A 87 -10.36 -7.13 -3.15
CA THR A 87 -11.25 -6.94 -4.31
C THR A 87 -11.32 -5.49 -4.74
N ASN A 88 -11.45 -5.27 -6.04
CA ASN A 88 -11.74 -3.98 -6.66
C ASN A 88 -13.18 -3.89 -7.20
N ARG A 89 -14.03 -4.86 -6.85
CA ARG A 89 -15.41 -4.97 -7.33
C ARG A 89 -16.42 -5.08 -6.19
N GLY A 90 -16.06 -4.59 -5.02
CA GLY A 90 -16.96 -4.49 -3.88
C GLY A 90 -18.20 -3.68 -4.23
N LYS A 91 -19.34 -4.10 -3.69
CA LYS A 91 -20.59 -3.34 -3.73
C LYS A 91 -21.10 -3.21 -2.30
N LEU A 92 -21.22 -1.99 -1.83
CA LEU A 92 -21.72 -1.71 -0.49
C LEU A 92 -23.17 -1.29 -0.55
N SER A 93 -24.02 -1.95 0.25
CA SER A 93 -25.39 -1.51 0.44
C SER A 93 -25.40 -0.10 1.01
N GLY A 94 -26.19 0.80 0.42
CA GLY A 94 -26.25 2.21 0.82
C GLY A 94 -25.21 3.13 0.19
N TYR A 95 -24.24 2.62 -0.59
CA TYR A 95 -23.35 3.47 -1.35
C TYR A 95 -24.02 3.98 -2.65
N ASN A 96 -24.13 5.30 -2.77
CA ASN A 96 -24.76 5.98 -3.92
C ASN A 96 -23.79 6.91 -4.66
N GLY A 97 -22.50 6.57 -4.67
CA GLY A 97 -21.49 7.30 -5.44
C GLY A 97 -21.52 6.94 -6.93
N LYS A 98 -20.82 7.74 -7.74
CA LYS A 98 -20.74 7.55 -9.19
C LYS A 98 -20.07 6.23 -9.59
N GLU A 99 -19.08 5.80 -8.81
CA GLU A 99 -18.33 4.57 -9.06
C GLU A 99 -19.05 3.36 -8.49
N LYS A 100 -19.55 2.48 -9.36
CA LYS A 100 -20.29 1.27 -8.95
C LYS A 100 -19.46 0.31 -8.09
N TYR A 101 -18.15 0.32 -8.27
CA TYR A 101 -17.22 -0.62 -7.68
C TYR A 101 -16.32 0.07 -6.67
N ILE A 102 -16.14 -0.57 -5.52
CA ILE A 102 -15.35 -0.06 -4.41
C ILE A 102 -14.28 -1.09 -4.06
N ASP A 103 -13.06 -0.61 -3.85
CA ASP A 103 -11.96 -1.41 -3.35
C ASP A 103 -12.22 -1.78 -1.88
N LEU A 104 -12.21 -3.08 -1.56
CA LEU A 104 -12.35 -3.55 -0.19
C LEU A 104 -11.05 -4.14 0.30
N ASN A 105 -10.79 -3.89 1.58
CA ASN A 105 -9.52 -4.15 2.22
C ASN A 105 -9.73 -4.79 3.58
N VAL A 106 -8.75 -5.55 4.04
CA VAL A 106 -8.68 -6.07 5.40
C VAL A 106 -7.37 -5.67 6.06
N PHE A 107 -7.42 -5.44 7.36
CA PHE A 107 -6.25 -5.29 8.23
C PHE A 107 -5.77 -6.68 8.68
N TYR A 108 -4.48 -6.84 8.89
CA TYR A 108 -3.88 -8.11 9.30
C TYR A 108 -4.31 -8.54 10.71
N GLY A 109 -4.50 -7.57 11.62
CA GLY A 109 -4.79 -7.81 13.03
C GLY A 109 -6.27 -7.83 13.39
N ASN A 110 -6.53 -7.87 14.70
CA ASN A 110 -7.85 -7.79 15.31
C ASN A 110 -8.33 -6.33 15.51
N GLU A 111 -9.50 -6.16 16.11
CA GLU A 111 -10.13 -4.85 16.35
C GLU A 111 -9.31 -3.96 17.28
N GLU A 112 -8.83 -4.46 18.42
CA GLU A 112 -8.00 -3.71 19.37
C GLU A 112 -6.67 -3.28 18.72
N GLU A 113 -6.03 -4.16 17.94
CA GLU A 113 -4.82 -3.85 17.19
C GLU A 113 -5.09 -2.76 16.14
N PHE A 114 -6.26 -2.79 15.49
CA PHE A 114 -6.66 -1.80 14.50
C PHE A 114 -6.97 -0.44 15.13
N GLU A 115 -7.67 -0.40 16.26
CA GLU A 115 -7.98 0.83 17.01
C GLU A 115 -6.70 1.55 17.45
N ASN A 116 -5.68 0.78 17.84
CA ASN A 116 -4.38 1.32 18.26
C ASN A 116 -3.41 1.56 17.11
N TYR A 117 -3.74 1.16 15.87
CA TYR A 117 -2.80 1.19 14.76
C TYR A 117 -2.42 2.63 14.34
N GLY A 118 -1.12 2.93 14.44
CA GLY A 118 -0.57 4.24 14.08
C GLY A 118 -0.90 5.34 15.07
N MET A 119 -1.34 5.00 16.29
CA MET A 119 -1.37 5.90 17.43
C MET A 119 0.07 6.15 17.91
N GLU A 120 0.32 7.33 18.48
CA GLU A 120 1.58 7.59 19.19
C GLU A 120 1.48 6.89 20.56
N ASP A 121 2.59 6.35 21.07
CA ASP A 121 2.68 5.86 22.46
C ASP A 121 2.48 7.02 23.47
#